data_AF-A0A956NXN2-F1
#
_entry.id   AF-A0A956NXN2-F1
#
_cell.length_a   1.000
_cell.length_b   1.000
_cell.length_c   1.000
_cell.angle_alpha   90.00
_cell.angle_beta   90.00
_cell.angle_gamma   90.00
#
_symmetry.space_group_name_H-M   'P 1'
#
loop_
_entity.id
_entity.type
_entity.pdbx_description
1 polymer ?
#
loop_
_entity_poly.entity_id
_entity_poly.type
_entity_poly.pdbx_seq_one_letter_code
_entity_poly.pdbx_strand_id
1 'polypeptide(L)'
;GGTVTLEAEARDRLSVVADGDARRALTILEAAAQHVGEGGTITPEVVEAAMARRLAAHDKAGEAHYDLISALHKAVRGSDPQGALYWLARILQGGEDPMFVARRLVRMASEDIGLADPGALPVALAGRDAYHFLGSPEGELALAEVAVHLATAPKSNRVYAAWKAAQAAAAETPAAPVPLHIRNAPTSLMRELGYGKGYRYAFDDPAAYVPQEYLPEALRGAMFYEPGPFGHERRIAERLQWWAERAAAHPAGEGSPASEP
;
A
#
# COMPACT_ATOMS: atom_id res chain seq x y z
N GLY A 1 4.93 2.08 -41.13
CA GLY A 1 5.64 3.33 -41.42
C GLY A 1 4.98 3.93 -42.62
N GLY A 2 4.26 5.03 -42.43
CA GLY A 2 3.63 5.80 -43.49
C GLY A 2 3.83 7.28 -43.18
N THR A 3 3.90 8.12 -44.21
CA THR A 3 4.10 9.56 -44.05
C THR A 3 2.75 10.24 -43.86
N VAL A 4 2.60 11.08 -42.84
CA VAL A 4 1.41 11.92 -42.60
C VAL A 4 1.82 13.38 -42.52
N THR A 5 0.95 14.27 -42.95
CA THR A 5 1.17 15.72 -42.86
C THR A 5 0.49 16.24 -41.60
N LEU A 6 1.21 16.97 -40.75
CA LEU A 6 0.65 17.62 -39.56
C LEU A 6 0.55 19.13 -39.81
N GLU A 7 -0.66 19.67 -39.79
CA GLU A 7 -0.89 21.10 -39.92
C GLU A 7 -0.37 21.87 -38.70
N ALA A 8 0.01 23.14 -38.90
CA ALA A 8 0.52 23.98 -37.82
C ALA A 8 -0.52 24.16 -36.71
N GLU A 9 -1.78 24.40 -37.08
CA GLU A 9 -2.88 24.57 -36.13
C GLU A 9 -3.21 23.26 -35.39
N ALA A 10 -3.05 22.11 -36.07
CA ALA A 10 -3.19 20.80 -35.45
C ALA A 10 -2.08 20.52 -34.44
N ARG A 11 -0.85 20.97 -34.72
CA ARG A 11 0.28 20.89 -33.78
C ARG A 11 0.03 21.76 -32.55
N ASP A 12 -0.42 22.99 -32.74
CA ASP A 12 -0.75 23.90 -31.63
C ASP A 12 -1.88 23.32 -30.78
N ARG A 13 -2.91 22.77 -31.43
CA ARG A 13 -4.00 22.10 -30.72
C ARG A 13 -3.51 20.89 -29.94
N LEU A 14 -2.66 20.05 -30.53
CA LEU A 14 -2.04 18.90 -29.88
C LEU A 14 -1.25 19.31 -28.63
N SER A 15 -0.49 20.40 -28.70
CA SER A 15 0.23 20.96 -27.54
C SER A 15 -0.72 21.39 -26.42
N VAL A 16 -1.84 22.04 -26.77
CA VAL A 16 -2.86 22.43 -25.78
C VAL A 16 -3.51 21.22 -25.12
N VAL A 17 -3.90 20.18 -25.89
CA VAL A 17 -4.55 18.99 -25.31
C VAL A 17 -3.59 18.03 -24.59
N ALA A 18 -2.29 18.13 -24.87
CA ALA A 18 -1.25 17.37 -24.20
C ALA A 18 -0.89 17.92 -22.82
N ASP A 19 -1.08 19.23 -22.57
CA ASP A 19 -0.85 19.89 -21.28
C ASP A 19 0.53 19.57 -20.66
N GLY A 20 1.57 19.58 -21.49
CA GLY A 20 2.94 19.28 -21.07
C GLY A 20 3.30 17.79 -20.97
N ASP A 21 2.36 16.87 -21.17
CA ASP A 21 2.62 15.43 -21.21
C ASP A 21 2.96 14.95 -22.64
N ALA A 22 4.23 14.68 -22.88
CA ALA A 22 4.73 14.21 -24.17
C ALA A 22 4.19 12.81 -24.56
N ARG A 23 3.90 11.94 -23.59
CA ARG A 23 3.31 10.62 -23.85
C ARG A 23 1.87 10.80 -24.32
N ARG A 24 1.12 11.68 -23.67
CA ARG A 24 -0.25 12.04 -24.06
C ARG A 24 -0.29 12.62 -25.47
N ALA A 25 0.64 13.52 -25.80
CA ALA A 25 0.79 14.07 -27.15
C ALA A 25 1.04 12.97 -28.19
N LEU A 26 1.99 12.07 -27.91
CA LEU A 26 2.35 10.98 -28.82
C LEU A 26 1.17 10.04 -29.07
N THR A 27 0.47 9.62 -28.02
CA THR A 27 -0.69 8.73 -28.15
C THR A 27 -1.82 9.36 -28.97
N ILE A 28 -2.10 10.65 -28.78
CA ILE A 28 -3.13 11.36 -29.56
C ILE A 28 -2.70 11.47 -31.02
N LEU A 29 -1.42 11.76 -31.27
CA LEU A 29 -0.85 11.87 -32.61
C LEU A 29 -0.88 10.52 -33.35
N GLU A 30 -0.57 9.42 -32.68
CA GLU A 30 -0.65 8.06 -33.25
C GLU A 30 -2.07 7.69 -33.64
N ALA A 31 -3.05 7.98 -32.78
CA ALA A 31 -4.46 7.74 -33.07
C ALA A 31 -4.95 8.60 -34.25
N ALA A 32 -4.52 9.86 -34.31
CA ALA A 32 -4.82 10.76 -35.42
C ALA A 32 -4.19 10.26 -36.74
N ALA A 33 -2.92 9.83 -36.71
CA ALA A 33 -2.22 9.29 -37.85
C ALA A 33 -2.87 7.99 -38.38
N GLN A 34 -3.31 7.11 -37.49
CA GLN A 34 -4.08 5.91 -37.87
C GLN A 34 -5.43 6.25 -38.49
N HIS A 35 -6.09 7.32 -38.03
CA HIS A 35 -7.38 7.73 -38.55
C HIS A 35 -7.30 8.25 -39.98
N VAL A 36 -6.26 9.03 -40.29
CA VAL A 36 -6.10 9.64 -41.63
C VAL A 36 -5.40 8.72 -42.62
N GLY A 37 -4.66 7.72 -42.14
CA GLY A 37 -3.94 6.77 -42.98
C GLY A 37 -2.71 7.37 -43.67
N GLU A 38 -2.02 6.55 -44.46
CA GLU A 38 -0.81 6.95 -45.17
C GLU A 38 -1.10 8.04 -46.22
N GLY A 39 -0.28 9.10 -46.24
CA GLY A 39 -0.50 10.28 -47.07
C GLY A 39 -1.57 11.24 -46.55
N GLY A 40 -2.23 10.92 -45.44
CA GLY A 40 -3.28 11.73 -44.84
C GLY A 40 -2.77 12.99 -44.14
N THR A 41 -3.64 13.98 -44.01
CA THR A 41 -3.39 15.24 -43.31
C THR A 41 -4.12 15.26 -41.97
N ILE A 42 -3.38 15.53 -40.89
CA ILE A 42 -3.90 15.70 -39.54
C ILE A 42 -4.25 17.19 -39.35
N THR A 43 -5.55 17.47 -39.31
CA THR A 43 -6.13 18.79 -39.03
C THR A 43 -6.53 18.92 -37.56
N PRO A 44 -6.87 20.13 -37.06
CA PRO A 44 -7.36 20.30 -35.69
C PRO A 44 -8.59 19.43 -35.36
N GLU A 45 -9.49 19.24 -36.33
CA GLU A 45 -10.70 18.40 -36.17
C GLU A 45 -10.34 16.92 -36.03
N VAL A 46 -9.30 16.46 -36.72
CA VAL A 46 -8.78 15.10 -36.57
C VAL A 46 -8.21 14.90 -35.16
N VAL A 47 -7.51 15.90 -34.61
CA VAL A 47 -7.00 15.86 -33.24
C VAL A 47 -8.16 15.79 -32.23
N GLU A 48 -9.21 16.59 -32.43
CA GLU A 48 -10.43 16.53 -31.60
C GLU A 48 -11.15 15.18 -31.71
N ALA A 49 -11.30 14.64 -32.92
CA ALA A 49 -11.94 13.35 -33.14
C ALA A 49 -11.14 12.20 -32.49
N ALA A 50 -9.81 12.24 -32.60
CA ALA A 50 -8.93 11.30 -31.92
C ALA A 50 -9.04 11.41 -30.39
N MET A 51 -9.14 12.63 -29.86
CA MET A 51 -9.35 12.88 -28.43
C MET A 51 -10.72 12.39 -27.94
N ALA A 52 -11.80 12.69 -28.67
CA ALA A 52 -13.16 12.28 -28.31
C ALA A 52 -13.33 10.75 -28.34
N ARG A 53 -12.76 10.10 -29.36
CA ARG A 53 -12.73 8.65 -29.47
C ARG A 53 -11.92 8.02 -28.34
N ARG A 54 -10.83 8.67 -27.92
CA ARG A 54 -10.08 8.29 -26.72
C ARG A 54 -10.87 8.50 -25.44
N LEU A 55 -11.63 9.58 -25.27
CA LEU A 55 -12.49 9.77 -24.09
C LEU A 55 -13.56 8.69 -24.00
N ALA A 56 -14.25 8.37 -25.10
CA ALA A 56 -15.23 7.29 -25.16
C ALA A 56 -14.59 5.90 -24.96
N ALA A 57 -13.37 5.70 -25.45
CA ALA A 57 -12.57 4.52 -25.16
C ALA A 57 -12.10 4.51 -23.71
N HIS A 58 -11.77 5.64 -23.09
CA HIS A 58 -11.38 5.78 -21.68
C HIS A 58 -12.53 5.54 -20.73
N ASP A 59 -13.78 5.85 -21.11
CA ASP A 59 -14.95 5.58 -20.27
C ASP A 59 -15.25 4.08 -20.21
N LYS A 60 -15.19 3.39 -21.37
CA LYS A 60 -15.27 1.92 -21.45
C LYS A 60 -14.01 1.20 -20.96
N ALA A 61 -12.84 1.78 -21.19
CA ALA A 61 -11.57 1.26 -20.69
C ALA A 61 -11.39 1.56 -19.21
N GLY A 62 -12.07 2.56 -18.64
CA GLY A 62 -12.05 2.87 -17.22
C GLY A 62 -12.74 1.77 -16.42
N GLU A 63 -13.95 1.38 -16.81
CA GLU A 63 -14.66 0.23 -16.23
C GLU A 63 -13.83 -1.07 -16.40
N ALA A 64 -13.36 -1.36 -17.62
CA ALA A 64 -12.54 -2.54 -17.87
C ALA A 64 -11.20 -2.53 -17.11
N HIS A 65 -10.58 -1.36 -16.93
CA HIS A 65 -9.35 -1.18 -16.13
C HIS A 65 -9.59 -1.55 -14.67
N TYR A 66 -10.66 -1.00 -14.07
CA TYR A 66 -11.01 -1.31 -12.68
C TYR A 66 -11.30 -2.80 -12.51
N ASP A 67 -11.99 -3.42 -13.46
CA ASP A 67 -12.29 -4.85 -13.44
C ASP A 67 -11.03 -5.72 -13.51
N LEU A 68 -10.08 -5.40 -14.40
CA LEU A 68 -8.83 -6.16 -14.52
C LEU A 68 -8.00 -6.11 -13.24
N ILE A 69 -7.85 -4.92 -12.65
CA ILE A 69 -7.07 -4.73 -11.42
C ILE A 69 -7.78 -5.35 -10.21
N SER A 70 -9.11 -5.24 -10.18
CA SER A 70 -9.97 -5.93 -9.22
C SER A 70 -9.82 -7.45 -9.30
N ALA A 71 -9.75 -8.01 -10.51
CA ALA A 71 -9.56 -9.42 -10.76
C ALA A 71 -8.16 -9.90 -10.34
N LEU A 72 -7.10 -9.15 -10.69
CA LEU A 72 -5.74 -9.41 -10.20
C LEU A 72 -5.68 -9.46 -8.68
N HIS A 73 -6.23 -8.44 -8.02
CA HIS A 73 -6.25 -8.36 -6.56
C HIS A 73 -7.00 -9.54 -5.93
N LYS A 74 -8.16 -9.90 -6.47
CA LYS A 74 -8.93 -11.05 -5.99
C LYS A 74 -8.23 -12.38 -6.23
N ALA A 75 -7.52 -12.55 -7.34
CA ALA A 75 -6.75 -13.76 -7.61
C ALA A 75 -5.59 -13.92 -6.62
N VAL A 76 -4.83 -12.84 -6.37
CA VAL A 76 -3.77 -12.83 -5.35
C VAL A 76 -4.34 -13.18 -3.98
N ARG A 77 -5.39 -12.49 -3.55
CA ARG A 77 -6.05 -12.75 -2.25
C ARG A 77 -6.63 -14.16 -2.15
N GLY A 78 -7.20 -14.67 -3.24
CA GLY A 78 -7.76 -16.02 -3.37
C GLY A 78 -6.71 -17.12 -3.49
N SER A 79 -5.42 -16.78 -3.46
CA SER A 79 -4.30 -17.70 -3.62
C SER A 79 -4.27 -18.45 -4.95
N ASP A 80 -4.66 -17.78 -6.04
CA ASP A 80 -4.61 -18.30 -7.39
C ASP A 80 -3.46 -17.65 -8.19
N PRO A 81 -2.26 -18.28 -8.26
CA PRO A 81 -1.15 -17.75 -9.03
C PRO A 81 -1.40 -17.76 -10.54
N GLN A 82 -2.25 -18.66 -11.04
CA GLN A 82 -2.57 -18.74 -12.48
C GLN A 82 -3.43 -17.55 -12.87
N GLY A 83 -4.50 -17.29 -12.11
CA GLY A 83 -5.34 -16.11 -12.26
C GLY A 83 -4.55 -14.81 -12.09
N ALA A 84 -3.66 -14.74 -11.10
CA ALA A 84 -2.84 -13.56 -10.86
C ALA A 84 -1.94 -13.24 -12.07
N LEU A 85 -1.23 -14.24 -12.62
CA LEU A 85 -0.42 -14.06 -13.83
C LEU A 85 -1.26 -13.66 -15.04
N TYR A 86 -2.40 -14.32 -15.25
CA TYR A 86 -3.27 -14.02 -16.39
C TYR A 86 -3.79 -12.59 -16.36
N TRP A 87 -4.32 -12.14 -15.21
CA TRP A 87 -4.84 -10.78 -15.09
C TRP A 87 -3.72 -9.74 -15.16
N LEU A 88 -2.56 -10.01 -14.56
CA LEU A 88 -1.38 -9.15 -14.70
C LEU A 88 -0.97 -8.98 -16.16
N ALA A 89 -0.86 -10.08 -16.92
CA ALA A 89 -0.52 -10.03 -18.33
C ALA A 89 -1.55 -9.23 -19.14
N ARG A 90 -2.85 -9.40 -18.87
CA ARG A 90 -3.93 -8.64 -19.50
C ARG A 90 -3.85 -7.14 -19.20
N ILE A 91 -3.45 -6.77 -17.99
CA ILE A 91 -3.26 -5.38 -17.57
C ILE A 91 -2.08 -4.76 -18.33
N LEU A 92 -0.93 -5.42 -18.34
CA LEU A 92 0.28 -4.93 -19.01
C LEU A 92 0.09 -4.81 -20.53
N GLN A 93 -0.47 -5.84 -21.17
CA GLN A 93 -0.80 -5.82 -22.60
C GLN A 93 -1.90 -4.81 -22.94
N GLY A 94 -2.76 -4.47 -21.96
CA GLY A 94 -3.78 -3.43 -22.08
C GLY A 94 -3.21 -2.01 -22.07
N GLY A 95 -1.90 -1.83 -21.89
CA GLY A 95 -1.24 -0.53 -21.86
C GLY A 95 -1.37 0.21 -20.52
N GLU A 96 -1.71 -0.51 -19.45
CA GLU A 96 -1.77 0.07 -18.11
C GLU A 96 -0.38 0.52 -17.65
N ASP A 97 -0.30 1.59 -16.86
CA ASP A 97 0.95 2.00 -16.22
C ASP A 97 1.48 0.88 -15.31
N PRO A 98 2.62 0.23 -15.58
CA PRO A 98 3.08 -0.87 -14.73
C PRO A 98 3.49 -0.38 -13.33
N MET A 99 3.80 0.91 -13.17
CA MET A 99 3.98 1.49 -11.83
C MET A 99 2.66 1.59 -11.06
N PHE A 100 1.52 1.74 -11.72
CA PHE A 100 0.20 1.58 -11.10
C PHE A 100 0.01 0.15 -10.59
N VAL A 101 0.36 -0.84 -11.41
CA VAL A 101 0.32 -2.25 -11.00
C VAL A 101 1.25 -2.51 -9.81
N ALA A 102 2.48 -2.01 -9.84
CA ALA A 102 3.42 -2.13 -8.73
C ALA A 102 2.87 -1.56 -7.42
N ARG A 103 2.22 -0.39 -7.47
CA ARG A 103 1.51 0.20 -6.30
C ARG A 103 0.42 -0.74 -5.77
N ARG A 104 -0.32 -1.41 -6.65
CA ARG A 104 -1.37 -2.38 -6.27
C ARG A 104 -0.79 -3.65 -5.66
N LEU A 105 0.32 -4.18 -6.18
CA LEU A 105 1.00 -5.34 -5.60
C LEU A 105 1.56 -5.03 -4.20
N VAL A 106 2.20 -3.87 -4.03
CA VAL A 106 2.64 -3.38 -2.71
C VAL A 106 1.47 -3.27 -1.74
N ARG A 107 0.32 -2.78 -2.19
CA ARG A 107 -0.89 -2.72 -1.37
C ARG A 107 -1.37 -4.11 -0.94
N MET A 108 -1.42 -5.08 -1.86
CA MET A 108 -1.80 -6.46 -1.56
C MET A 108 -0.86 -7.11 -0.54
N ALA A 109 0.45 -6.83 -0.65
CA ALA A 109 1.44 -7.34 0.31
C ALA A 109 1.15 -6.91 1.76
N SER A 110 0.72 -5.66 1.98
CA SER A 110 0.36 -5.19 3.33
C SER A 110 -1.08 -5.52 3.76
N GLU A 111 -2.03 -5.59 2.82
CA GLU A 111 -3.46 -5.77 3.10
C GLU A 111 -3.87 -7.25 3.23
N ASP A 112 -3.39 -8.10 2.33
CA ASP A 112 -3.88 -9.47 2.16
C ASP A 112 -2.88 -10.53 2.65
N ILE A 113 -1.60 -10.18 2.72
CA ILE A 113 -0.52 -11.05 3.24
C ILE A 113 -0.13 -10.61 4.65
N GLY A 114 0.18 -9.32 4.84
CA GLY A 114 0.42 -8.72 6.15
C GLY A 114 1.56 -9.40 6.92
N LEU A 115 1.34 -9.67 8.20
CA LEU A 115 2.34 -10.33 9.05
C LEU A 115 2.33 -11.85 8.93
N ALA A 116 1.47 -12.45 8.08
CA ALA A 116 1.57 -13.88 7.82
C ALA A 116 2.82 -14.20 6.99
N ASP A 117 3.28 -13.26 6.13
CA ASP A 117 4.62 -13.28 5.55
C ASP A 117 5.25 -11.87 5.55
N PRO A 118 6.10 -11.56 6.56
CA PRO A 118 6.79 -10.28 6.63
C PRO A 118 7.73 -10.00 5.45
N GLY A 119 8.09 -11.00 4.63
CA GLY A 119 8.90 -10.84 3.42
C GLY A 119 8.13 -10.27 2.23
N ALA A 120 6.80 -10.34 2.23
CA ALA A 120 5.98 -9.97 1.08
C ALA A 120 6.07 -8.49 0.69
N LEU A 121 6.07 -7.58 1.67
CA LEU A 121 6.21 -6.15 1.41
C LEU A 121 7.60 -5.79 0.86
N PRO A 122 8.72 -6.25 1.46
CA PRO A 122 10.04 -6.10 0.86
C PRO A 122 10.15 -6.65 -0.56
N VAL A 123 9.60 -7.85 -0.84
CA VAL A 123 9.59 -8.45 -2.18
C VAL A 123 8.83 -7.57 -3.17
N ALA A 124 7.65 -7.06 -2.79
CA ALA A 124 6.86 -6.18 -3.66
C ALA A 124 7.57 -4.85 -3.96
N LEU A 125 8.27 -4.27 -2.97
CA LEU A 125 9.08 -3.06 -3.17
C LEU A 125 10.29 -3.32 -4.06
N ALA A 126 10.94 -4.48 -3.92
CA ALA A 126 12.06 -4.87 -4.79
C ALA A 126 11.60 -5.09 -6.23
N GLY A 127 10.45 -5.74 -6.45
CA GLY A 127 9.88 -5.90 -7.79
C GLY A 127 9.50 -4.56 -8.44
N ARG A 128 8.98 -3.61 -7.65
CA ARG A 128 8.79 -2.22 -8.11
C ARG A 128 10.13 -1.59 -8.53
N ASP A 129 11.18 -1.70 -7.73
CA ASP A 129 12.49 -1.12 -8.06
C ASP A 129 13.13 -1.76 -9.28
N ALA A 130 13.02 -3.07 -9.41
CA ALA A 130 13.48 -3.81 -10.59
C ALA A 130 12.74 -3.32 -11.84
N TYR A 131 11.41 -3.15 -11.78
CA TYR A 131 10.66 -2.58 -12.90
C TYR A 131 11.10 -1.14 -13.20
N HIS A 132 11.23 -0.28 -12.18
CA HIS A 132 11.66 1.11 -12.37
C HIS A 132 13.06 1.22 -13.00
N PHE A 133 13.96 0.31 -12.63
CA PHE A 133 15.33 0.27 -13.16
C PHE A 133 15.40 -0.27 -14.59
N LEU A 134 14.65 -1.34 -14.90
CA LEU A 134 14.73 -2.03 -16.20
C LEU A 134 13.77 -1.46 -17.25
N GLY A 135 12.59 -0.99 -16.84
CA GLY A 135 11.49 -0.63 -17.75
C GLY A 135 10.86 -1.84 -18.44
N SER A 136 9.93 -1.60 -19.36
CA SER A 136 9.35 -2.66 -20.19
C SER A 136 10.23 -2.96 -21.42
N PRO A 137 10.32 -4.24 -21.84
CA PRO A 137 9.65 -5.42 -21.26
C PRO A 137 10.39 -6.10 -20.09
N GLU A 138 11.70 -5.87 -19.90
CA GLU A 138 12.54 -6.67 -19.01
C GLU A 138 12.08 -6.64 -17.53
N GLY A 139 11.60 -5.49 -17.08
CA GLY A 139 11.11 -5.27 -15.71
C GLY A 139 9.75 -5.90 -15.43
N GLU A 140 8.97 -6.26 -16.45
CA GLU A 140 7.63 -6.86 -16.26
C GLU A 140 7.71 -8.22 -15.57
N LEU A 141 8.80 -8.96 -15.82
CA LEU A 141 9.04 -10.25 -15.18
C LEU A 141 9.18 -10.12 -13.66
N ALA A 142 9.74 -9.01 -13.16
CA ALA A 142 9.83 -8.75 -11.74
C ALA A 142 8.44 -8.52 -11.10
N LEU A 143 7.52 -7.88 -11.81
CA LEU A 143 6.12 -7.73 -11.35
C LEU A 143 5.39 -9.07 -11.35
N ALA A 144 5.67 -9.93 -12.33
CA ALA A 144 5.14 -11.29 -12.38
C ALA A 144 5.64 -12.17 -11.22
N GLU A 145 6.94 -12.08 -10.90
CA GLU A 145 7.54 -12.76 -9.75
C GLU A 145 6.85 -12.33 -8.44
N VAL A 146 6.66 -11.02 -8.24
CA VAL A 146 5.91 -10.50 -7.08
C VAL A 146 4.49 -11.04 -7.04
N ALA A 147 3.75 -11.02 -8.15
CA ALA A 147 2.37 -11.51 -8.17
C ALA A 147 2.27 -12.98 -7.77
N VAL A 148 3.18 -13.83 -8.23
CA VAL A 148 3.24 -15.26 -7.85
C VAL A 148 3.60 -15.42 -6.38
N HIS A 149 4.61 -14.68 -5.90
CA HIS A 149 4.99 -14.69 -4.49
C HIS A 149 3.79 -14.33 -3.58
N LEU A 150 3.10 -13.24 -3.87
CA LEU A 150 1.93 -12.80 -3.09
C LEU A 150 0.76 -13.78 -3.18
N ALA A 151 0.48 -14.33 -4.37
CA ALA A 151 -0.58 -15.32 -4.55
C ALA A 151 -0.29 -16.60 -3.75
N THR A 152 0.96 -17.00 -3.61
CA THR A 152 1.34 -18.24 -2.89
C THR A 152 1.66 -18.02 -1.40
N ALA A 153 1.82 -16.77 -0.96
CA ALA A 153 2.11 -16.45 0.44
C ALA A 153 0.94 -16.79 1.39
N PRO A 154 1.20 -17.13 2.66
CA PRO A 154 0.20 -17.17 3.71
C PRO A 154 -0.60 -15.85 3.78
N LYS A 155 -1.93 -15.95 3.90
CA LYS A 155 -2.81 -14.77 3.89
C LYS A 155 -3.15 -14.31 5.31
N SER A 156 -3.15 -13.00 5.53
CA SER A 156 -3.68 -12.38 6.74
C SER A 156 -4.04 -10.92 6.49
N ASN A 157 -5.27 -10.56 6.84
CA ASN A 157 -5.75 -9.18 6.89
C ASN A 157 -5.76 -8.62 8.33
N ARG A 158 -5.13 -9.30 9.30
CA ARG A 158 -5.24 -8.95 10.73
C ARG A 158 -4.68 -7.56 11.02
N VAL A 159 -3.56 -7.18 10.39
CA VAL A 159 -3.01 -5.82 10.49
C VAL A 159 -3.97 -4.78 9.92
N TYR A 160 -4.56 -5.05 8.74
CA TYR A 160 -5.51 -4.15 8.11
C TYR A 160 -6.76 -3.91 8.98
N ALA A 161 -7.34 -5.00 9.51
CA ALA A 161 -8.48 -4.92 10.41
C ALA A 161 -8.13 -4.19 11.72
N ALA A 162 -6.99 -4.51 12.33
CA ALA A 162 -6.51 -3.87 13.55
C ALA A 162 -6.30 -2.36 13.38
N TRP A 163 -5.70 -1.93 12.25
CA TRP A 163 -5.50 -0.52 11.94
C TRP A 163 -6.81 0.22 11.74
N LYS A 164 -7.81 -0.41 11.10
CA LYS A 164 -9.15 0.18 10.96
C LYS A 164 -9.83 0.35 12.32
N ALA A 165 -9.73 -0.64 13.21
CA ALA A 165 -10.29 -0.57 14.56
C ALA A 165 -9.61 0.50 15.42
N ALA A 166 -8.28 0.59 15.38
CA ALA A 166 -7.53 1.60 16.10
C ALA A 166 -7.88 3.03 15.64
N GLN A 167 -8.02 3.26 14.32
CA GLN A 167 -8.45 4.56 13.79
C GLN A 167 -9.87 4.94 14.24
N ALA A 168 -10.79 3.97 14.26
CA ALA A 168 -12.15 4.20 14.76
C ALA A 168 -12.14 4.58 16.25
N ALA A 169 -11.42 3.83 17.08
CA ALA A 169 -11.30 4.13 18.51
C ALA A 169 -10.67 5.51 18.76
N ALA A 170 -9.66 5.90 17.98
CA ALA A 170 -9.06 7.24 18.06
C ALA A 170 -10.06 8.35 17.69
N ALA A 171 -10.90 8.13 16.68
CA ALA A 171 -11.95 9.07 16.29
C ALA A 171 -13.06 9.21 17.34
N GLU A 172 -13.37 8.12 18.06
CA GLU A 172 -14.35 8.10 19.15
C GLU A 172 -13.80 8.70 20.46
N THR A 173 -12.47 8.79 20.61
CA THR A 173 -11.82 9.24 21.85
C THR A 173 -10.83 10.41 21.65
N PRO A 174 -11.21 11.50 20.95
CA PRO A 174 -10.27 12.55 20.54
C PRO A 174 -9.62 13.32 21.71
N ALA A 175 -10.27 13.33 22.89
CA ALA A 175 -9.78 14.00 24.08
C ALA A 175 -9.06 13.05 25.07
N ALA A 176 -8.90 11.77 24.72
CA ALA A 176 -8.26 10.80 25.60
C ALA A 176 -6.79 11.19 25.84
N PRO A 177 -6.38 11.42 27.11
CA PRO A 177 -5.02 11.85 27.40
C PRO A 177 -4.05 10.68 27.29
N VAL A 178 -2.83 10.95 26.80
CA VAL A 178 -1.69 10.04 26.99
C VAL A 178 -1.51 9.78 28.49
N PRO A 179 -1.41 8.51 28.95
CA PRO A 179 -1.14 8.18 30.35
C PRO A 179 0.10 8.90 30.88
N LEU A 180 0.04 9.46 32.08
CA LEU A 180 1.10 10.33 32.64
C LEU A 180 2.48 9.68 32.61
N HIS A 181 2.56 8.40 32.95
CA HIS A 181 3.82 7.65 33.06
C HIS A 181 4.50 7.39 31.69
N ILE A 182 3.84 7.58 30.55
CA ILE A 182 4.47 7.53 29.21
C ILE A 182 4.52 8.88 28.51
N ARG A 183 4.25 9.99 29.22
CA ARG A 183 4.46 11.33 28.69
C ARG A 183 5.93 11.70 28.74
N ASN A 184 6.36 12.44 27.72
CA ASN A 184 7.67 13.10 27.75
C ASN A 184 7.70 14.21 28.83
N ALA A 185 8.81 14.31 29.57
CA ALA A 185 8.98 15.26 30.68
C ALA A 185 10.27 16.11 30.56
N PRO A 186 10.45 16.89 29.49
CA PRO A 186 11.69 17.61 29.22
C PRO A 186 11.96 18.77 30.21
N THR A 187 10.92 19.43 30.72
CA THR A 187 11.06 20.58 31.63
C THR A 187 10.97 20.19 33.11
N SER A 188 11.52 21.01 34.01
CA SER A 188 11.39 20.82 35.46
C SER A 188 9.93 20.82 35.90
N LEU A 189 9.13 21.77 35.41
CA LEU A 189 7.71 21.86 35.70
C LEU A 189 6.95 20.58 35.30
N MET A 190 7.26 19.98 34.15
CA MET A 190 6.62 18.73 33.73
C MET A 190 6.94 17.56 34.67
N ARG A 191 8.19 17.47 35.16
CA ARG A 191 8.58 16.45 36.14
C ARG A 191 7.89 16.67 37.49
N GLU A 192 7.80 17.91 37.94
CA GLU A 192 7.05 18.30 39.15
C GLU A 192 5.56 17.94 39.03
N LEU A 193 4.98 18.09 37.84
CA LEU A 193 3.60 17.67 37.52
C LEU A 193 3.46 16.15 37.32
N GLY A 194 4.52 15.36 37.53
CA GLY A 194 4.48 13.90 37.49
C GLY A 194 4.52 13.29 36.10
N TYR A 195 4.92 14.03 35.06
CA TYR A 195 5.08 13.48 33.72
C TYR A 195 6.22 12.47 33.71
N GLY A 196 6.00 11.30 33.10
CA GLY A 196 6.96 10.19 33.08
C GLY A 196 7.11 9.46 34.41
N LYS A 197 6.49 9.94 35.50
CA LYS A 197 6.59 9.30 36.81
C LYS A 197 5.94 7.91 36.78
N GLY A 198 6.68 6.90 37.22
CA GLY A 198 6.22 5.51 37.23
C GLY A 198 6.40 4.78 35.89
N TYR A 199 7.06 5.40 34.90
CA TYR A 199 7.51 4.68 33.72
C TYR A 199 8.45 3.54 34.13
N ARG A 200 8.22 2.34 33.60
CA ARG A 200 9.15 1.22 33.75
C ARG A 200 9.84 0.95 32.43
N TYR A 201 11.17 1.10 32.44
CA TYR A 201 11.99 0.87 31.26
C TYR A 201 12.17 -0.64 31.04
N ALA A 202 11.63 -1.15 29.93
CA ALA A 202 11.50 -2.60 29.72
C ALA A 202 12.85 -3.33 29.70
N PHE A 203 13.92 -2.67 29.25
CA PHE A 203 15.26 -3.25 29.16
C PHE A 203 15.96 -3.44 30.52
N ASP A 204 15.43 -2.84 31.60
CA ASP A 204 15.92 -3.11 32.96
C ASP A 204 15.38 -4.45 33.51
N ASP A 205 14.31 -4.98 32.92
CA ASP A 205 13.83 -6.33 33.23
C ASP A 205 14.68 -7.37 32.47
N PRO A 206 15.13 -8.46 33.12
CA PRO A 206 15.92 -9.51 32.46
C PRO A 206 15.24 -10.13 31.23
N ALA A 207 13.90 -10.08 31.18
CA ALA A 207 13.11 -10.59 30.07
C ALA A 207 12.82 -9.51 29.00
N ALA A 208 13.41 -8.32 29.14
CA ALA A 208 13.19 -7.12 28.31
C ALA A 208 11.70 -6.74 28.17
N TYR A 209 10.89 -7.06 29.18
CA TYR A 209 9.43 -6.87 29.15
C TYR A 209 8.88 -6.59 30.54
N VAL A 210 8.21 -5.45 30.68
CA VAL A 210 7.48 -5.08 31.90
C VAL A 210 6.01 -4.82 31.56
N PRO A 211 5.05 -5.53 32.20
CA PRO A 211 3.62 -5.31 31.97
C PRO A 211 3.21 -3.91 32.40
N GLN A 212 2.83 -3.03 31.48
CA GLN A 212 2.42 -1.64 31.74
C GLN A 212 1.29 -1.24 30.80
N GLU A 213 0.37 -0.38 31.25
CA GLU A 213 -0.72 0.12 30.43
C GLU A 213 -0.25 1.23 29.49
N TYR A 214 -0.44 1.06 28.19
CA TYR A 214 -0.05 2.05 27.18
C TYR A 214 -1.24 2.76 26.56
N LEU A 215 -2.44 2.18 26.67
CA LEU A 215 -3.66 2.82 26.20
C LEU A 215 -4.16 3.86 27.22
N PRO A 216 -4.86 4.90 26.77
CA PRO A 216 -5.55 5.79 27.69
C PRO A 216 -6.60 5.00 28.50
N GLU A 217 -6.97 5.52 29.68
CA GLU A 217 -7.95 4.89 30.57
C GLU A 217 -9.24 4.49 29.83
N ALA A 218 -9.73 5.35 28.94
CA ALA A 218 -10.95 5.11 28.17
C ALA A 218 -10.87 3.89 27.23
N LEU A 219 -9.67 3.42 26.91
CA LEU A 219 -9.40 2.27 26.05
C LEU A 219 -8.69 1.14 26.82
N ARG A 220 -8.68 1.17 28.15
CA ARG A 220 -8.06 0.12 28.96
C ARG A 220 -8.60 -1.25 28.57
N GLY A 221 -7.69 -2.19 28.30
CA GLY A 221 -8.03 -3.55 27.91
C GLY A 221 -8.55 -3.72 26.49
N ALA A 222 -8.61 -2.65 25.68
CA ALA A 222 -8.97 -2.78 24.27
C ALA A 222 -7.93 -3.62 23.51
N MET A 223 -8.41 -4.55 22.70
CA MET A 223 -7.59 -5.40 21.84
C MET A 223 -7.89 -5.07 20.37
N PHE A 224 -6.92 -4.46 19.68
CA PHE A 224 -7.05 -4.15 18.25
C PHE A 224 -6.48 -5.26 17.36
N TYR A 225 -5.37 -5.86 17.77
CA TYR A 225 -4.64 -6.84 16.97
C TYR A 225 -4.70 -8.23 17.60
N GLU A 226 -5.22 -9.18 16.84
CA GLU A 226 -5.23 -10.60 17.16
C GLU A 226 -4.56 -11.34 15.99
N PRO A 227 -3.42 -12.00 16.20
CA PRO A 227 -2.69 -12.68 15.14
C PRO A 227 -3.47 -13.90 14.60
N GLY A 228 -3.34 -14.16 13.30
CA GLY A 228 -3.88 -15.35 12.67
C GLY A 228 -3.03 -16.61 12.91
N PRO A 229 -3.56 -17.79 12.55
CA PRO A 229 -2.87 -19.07 12.73
C PRO A 229 -1.90 -19.41 11.60
N PHE A 230 -1.67 -18.52 10.63
CA PHE A 230 -0.93 -18.80 9.40
C PHE A 230 0.43 -18.10 9.37
N GLY A 231 1.39 -18.75 8.70
CA GLY A 231 2.70 -18.17 8.45
C GLY A 231 3.42 -17.72 9.72
N HIS A 232 4.00 -16.51 9.67
CA HIS A 232 4.76 -15.91 10.77
C HIS A 232 3.87 -15.45 11.93
N GLU A 233 2.57 -15.21 11.71
CA GLU A 233 1.66 -14.78 12.80
C GLU A 233 1.55 -15.81 13.91
N ARG A 234 1.83 -17.10 13.66
CA ARG A 234 1.94 -18.12 14.73
C ARG A 234 3.01 -17.76 15.77
N ARG A 235 4.18 -17.31 15.32
CA ARG A 235 5.25 -16.87 16.23
C ARG A 235 4.90 -15.57 16.96
N ILE A 236 4.09 -14.72 16.32
CA ILE A 236 3.55 -13.53 16.97
C ILE A 236 2.56 -13.94 18.07
N ALA A 237 1.66 -14.89 17.79
CA ALA A 237 0.71 -15.41 18.76
C ALA A 237 1.41 -16.01 19.99
N GLU A 238 2.42 -16.86 19.78
CA GLU A 238 3.25 -17.42 20.86
C GLU A 238 3.88 -16.32 21.74
N ARG A 239 4.39 -15.26 21.11
CA ARG A 239 5.01 -14.13 21.82
C ARG A 239 3.98 -13.30 22.61
N LEU A 240 2.83 -13.00 22.01
CA LEU A 240 1.77 -12.26 22.69
C LEU A 240 1.21 -13.06 23.87
N GLN A 241 1.05 -14.37 23.71
CA GLN A 241 0.64 -15.26 24.80
C GLN A 241 1.65 -15.23 25.95
N TRP A 242 2.94 -15.38 25.65
CA TRP A 242 3.99 -15.29 26.67
C TRP A 242 3.98 -13.95 27.43
N TRP A 243 3.76 -12.83 26.73
CA TRP A 243 3.60 -11.51 27.35
C TRP A 243 2.36 -11.42 28.25
N ALA A 244 1.24 -11.99 27.83
CA ALA A 244 0.00 -12.02 28.60
C ALA A 244 0.13 -12.87 29.87
N GLU A 245 0.76 -14.04 29.78
CA GLU A 245 1.04 -14.91 30.93
C GLU A 245 1.96 -14.22 31.95
N ARG A 246 3.00 -13.51 31.48
CA ARG A 246 3.85 -12.70 32.37
C ARG A 246 3.10 -11.53 33.01
N ALA A 247 2.22 -10.87 32.26
CA ALA A 247 1.39 -9.80 32.78
C ALA A 247 0.42 -10.29 33.87
N ALA A 248 -0.11 -11.50 33.73
CA ALA A 248 -0.95 -12.14 34.75
C ALA A 248 -0.14 -12.57 35.98
N ALA A 249 1.09 -13.05 35.80
CA ALA A 249 1.96 -13.47 36.90
C ALA A 249 2.58 -12.31 37.69
N HIS A 250 2.78 -11.15 37.06
CA HIS A 250 3.35 -9.94 37.66
C HIS A 250 2.48 -8.73 37.29
N PRO A 251 1.30 -8.59 37.92
CA PRO A 251 0.40 -7.48 37.61
C PRO A 251 1.10 -6.15 37.87
N ALA A 252 0.79 -5.14 37.04
CA ALA A 252 1.37 -3.80 37.14
C ALA A 252 1.16 -3.22 38.55
N GLY A 253 2.20 -3.27 39.40
CA GLY A 253 2.14 -2.81 40.79
C GLY A 253 3.08 -3.53 41.76
N GLU A 254 3.57 -4.73 41.43
CA GLU A 254 4.50 -5.47 42.29
C GLU A 254 5.83 -5.74 41.56
N GLY A 255 6.91 -5.06 41.96
CA GLY A 255 8.27 -5.45 41.61
C GLY A 255 9.11 -4.41 40.85
N SER A 256 10.21 -4.04 41.49
CA SER A 256 11.33 -3.17 41.09
C SER A 256 11.12 -1.65 41.13
N PRO A 257 12.04 -0.91 41.80
CA PRO A 257 11.98 0.55 41.87
C PRO A 257 12.11 1.13 40.46
N ALA A 258 11.38 2.22 40.21
CA ALA A 258 11.53 3.00 39.00
C ALA A 258 13.00 3.39 38.86
N SER A 259 13.61 3.10 37.69
CA SER A 259 14.85 3.74 37.30
C SER A 259 14.58 5.24 37.19
N GLU A 260 15.22 6.03 38.07
CA GLU A 260 15.24 7.48 37.91
C GLU A 260 16.04 7.82 36.64
N PRO A 261 15.57 8.78 35.82
CA PRO A 261 16.29 9.24 34.63
C PRO A 261 17.57 10.00 34.96
#